data_AF-A0A436A9G0-F1
#
_entry.id   AF-A0A436A9G0-F1
#
_cell.length_a   1.000
_cell.length_b   1.000
_cell.length_c   1.000
_cell.angle_alpha   90.00
_cell.angle_beta   90.00
_cell.angle_gamma   90.00
#
_symmetry.space_group_name_H-M   'P 1'
#
loop_
_entity.id
_entity.type
_entity.pdbx_description
1 polymer ?
#
loop_
_entity_poly.entity_id
_entity_poly.type
_entity_poly.pdbx_seq_one_letter_code
_entity_poly.pdbx_strand_id
1 'polypeptide(L)' 'MSARFSIRKLGAQGDGVAETETGDLFIPFTLPGETVTAARERDRAMLMAVLEASRLRIDPACCHFTECGGCALQH' A
#
# COMPACT_ATOMS: atom_id res chain seq x y z
N MET A 1 -7.67 -14.00 -0.43
CA MET A 1 -9.00 -13.36 -0.46
C MET A 1 -8.80 -11.86 -0.45
N SER A 2 -9.52 -11.10 -1.28
CA SER A 2 -9.40 -9.64 -1.31
C SER A 2 -10.37 -8.98 -0.34
N ALA A 3 -9.94 -7.88 0.27
CA ALA A 3 -10.75 -7.09 1.18
C ALA A 3 -10.35 -5.60 1.10
N ARG A 4 -11.16 -4.75 1.71
CA ARG A 4 -10.86 -3.32 1.83
C ARG A 4 -10.03 -3.05 3.08
N PHE A 5 -9.06 -2.16 2.96
CA PHE A 5 -8.17 -1.77 4.05
C PHE A 5 -7.97 -0.25 4.06
N SER A 6 -7.89 0.32 5.26
CA SER A 6 -7.53 1.72 5.45
C SER A 6 -6.08 1.80 5.92
N ILE A 7 -5.27 2.59 5.21
CA ILE A 7 -3.85 2.72 5.48
C ILE A 7 -3.61 3.82 6.51
N ARG A 8 -2.96 3.45 7.62
CA ARG A 8 -2.77 4.35 8.78
C ARG A 8 -1.42 5.04 8.81
N LYS A 9 -0.35 4.32 8.45
CA LYS A 9 1.04 4.79 8.56
C LYS A 9 1.89 4.13 7.47
N LEU A 10 3.11 4.65 7.28
CA LEU A 10 4.15 3.98 6.51
C LEU A 10 5.05 3.17 7.46
N GLY A 11 5.40 1.97 7.04
CA GLY A 11 6.43 1.14 7.67
C GLY A 11 7.83 1.60 7.26
N ALA A 12 8.85 1.04 7.93
CA ALA A 12 10.24 1.43 7.72
C ALA A 12 10.76 1.14 6.29
N GLN A 13 10.15 0.21 5.56
CA GLN A 13 10.50 -0.13 4.17
C GLN A 13 9.66 0.64 3.14
N GLY A 14 8.78 1.55 3.57
CA GLY A 14 7.89 2.31 2.69
C GLY A 14 6.57 1.62 2.36
N ASP A 15 6.30 0.44 2.94
CA ASP A 15 5.00 -0.21 2.85
C ASP A 15 3.95 0.58 3.62
N GLY A 16 2.73 0.71 3.08
CA GLY A 16 1.61 1.18 3.89
C GLY A 16 1.20 0.11 4.90
N VAL A 17 0.76 0.54 6.07
CA VAL A 17 0.34 -0.35 7.16
C VAL A 17 -1.13 -0.15 7.45
N ALA A 18 -1.89 -1.23 7.33
CA ALA A 18 -3.27 -1.33 7.81
C ALA A 18 -3.30 -2.13 9.12
N GLU A 19 -4.04 -1.64 10.11
CA GLU A 19 -4.26 -2.37 11.36
C GLU A 19 -5.42 -3.36 11.16
N THR A 20 -5.18 -4.64 11.48
CA THR A 20 -6.19 -5.70 11.43
C THR A 20 -6.34 -6.38 12.78
N GLU A 21 -7.39 -7.16 12.98
CA GLU A 21 -7.60 -7.94 14.22
C GLU A 21 -6.46 -8.91 14.53
N THR A 22 -5.73 -9.33 13.50
CA THR A 22 -4.59 -10.26 13.59
C THR A 22 -3.23 -9.56 13.65
N GLY A 23 -3.20 -8.23 13.75
CA GLY A 23 -1.99 -7.41 13.74
C GLY A 23 -1.84 -6.54 12.49
N ASP A 24 -0.64 -5.94 12.36
CA ASP A 24 -0.29 -5.06 11.24
C ASP A 24 -0.24 -5.85 9.91
N LEU A 25 -0.86 -5.30 8.87
CA LEU A 25 -0.86 -5.80 7.50
C LEU A 25 -0.09 -4.83 6.62
N PHE A 26 0.97 -5.31 5.97
CA PHE A 26 1.84 -4.50 5.12
C PHE A 26 1.38 -4.55 3.66
N ILE A 27 1.13 -3.37 3.07
CA ILE A 27 0.59 -3.20 1.72
C ILE A 27 1.52 -2.25 0.94
N PRO A 28 2.44 -2.78 0.10
CA PRO A 28 3.32 -1.95 -0.71
C PRO A 28 2.55 -0.98 -1.61
N PHE A 29 3.20 0.14 -1.98
CA PHE A 29 2.68 1.13 -2.95
C PHE A 29 1.39 1.85 -2.50
N THR A 30 1.20 1.95 -1.19
CA THR A 30 0.08 2.69 -0.57
C THR A 30 0.59 3.77 0.38
N LEU A 31 -0.25 4.78 0.65
CA LEU A 31 0.06 5.93 1.51
C LEU A 31 -0.91 6.04 2.69
N PRO A 32 -0.51 6.67 3.80
CA PRO A 32 -1.42 7.01 4.88
C PRO A 32 -2.59 7.85 4.39
N GLY A 33 -3.79 7.52 4.88
CA GLY A 33 -5.04 8.17 4.48
C GLY A 33 -5.71 7.54 3.26
N GLU A 34 -5.17 6.45 2.71
CA GLU A 34 -5.80 5.73 1.61
C GLU A 34 -6.79 4.67 2.07
N THR A 35 -7.82 4.48 1.25
CA THR A 35 -8.68 3.29 1.29
C THR A 35 -8.37 2.45 0.05
N VAL A 36 -7.98 1.20 0.23
CA VAL A 36 -7.54 0.31 -0.85
C VAL A 36 -8.28 -1.01 -0.84
N THR A 37 -8.31 -1.70 -1.99
CA THR A 37 -8.61 -3.12 -2.07
C THR A 37 -7.29 -3.88 -2.25
N ALA A 38 -7.05 -4.88 -1.41
CA ALA A 38 -5.83 -5.69 -1.48
C ALA A 38 -6.12 -7.17 -1.27
N ALA A 39 -5.34 -8.04 -1.91
CA ALA A 39 -5.38 -9.48 -1.73
C ALA A 39 -4.40 -9.89 -0.63
N ARG A 40 -4.93 -10.31 0.52
CA ARG A 40 -4.12 -10.66 1.69
C ARG A 40 -3.47 -12.03 1.53
N GLU A 41 -2.18 -12.08 1.86
CA GLU A 41 -1.33 -13.26 2.00
C GLU A 41 -0.53 -13.16 3.30
N ARG A 42 -0.99 -13.84 4.36
CA ARG A 42 -0.41 -13.80 5.72
C ARG A 42 -0.39 -12.38 6.30
N ASP A 43 0.80 -11.82 6.51
CA ASP A 43 1.10 -10.50 7.06
C ASP A 43 1.30 -9.43 5.98
N ARG A 44 1.26 -9.81 4.70
CA ARG A 44 1.33 -8.89 3.57
C ARG A 44 0.05 -8.92 2.73
N ALA A 45 -0.18 -7.88 1.94
CA ALA A 45 -1.22 -7.89 0.92
C ALA A 45 -0.74 -7.25 -0.38
N MET A 46 -1.16 -7.84 -1.50
CA MET A 46 -0.95 -7.29 -2.83
C MET A 46 -2.02 -6.22 -3.09
N LEU A 47 -1.59 -4.99 -3.34
CA LEU A 47 -2.48 -3.90 -3.75
C LEU A 47 -3.18 -4.27 -5.06
N MET A 48 -4.51 -4.19 -5.07
CA MET A 48 -5.31 -4.41 -6.28
C MET A 48 -5.88 -3.11 -6.84
N ALA A 49 -6.33 -2.22 -5.97
CA ALA A 49 -6.86 -0.91 -6.36
C ALA A 49 -6.79 0.09 -5.21
N VAL A 50 -6.54 1.35 -5.53
CA VAL A 50 -6.74 2.49 -4.63
C VAL A 50 -8.15 3.02 -4.85
N LEU A 51 -9.00 2.98 -3.82
CA LEU A 51 -10.38 3.44 -3.89
C LEU A 51 -10.49 4.93 -3.53
N GLU A 52 -9.72 5.34 -2.52
CA GLU A 52 -9.59 6.73 -2.09
C GLU A 52 -8.11 7.05 -1.97
N ALA A 53 -7.61 7.93 -2.83
CA ALA A 53 -6.21 8.30 -2.86
C ALA A 53 -5.88 9.35 -1.79
N SER A 54 -4.67 9.26 -1.24
CA SER A 54 -4.14 10.28 -0.34
C SER A 54 -3.90 11.57 -1.11
N ARG A 55 -4.03 12.72 -0.45
CA ARG A 55 -3.70 14.03 -1.04
C ARG A 55 -2.21 14.17 -1.38
N LEU A 56 -1.38 13.31 -0.80
CA LEU A 56 0.05 13.26 -1.05
C LEU A 56 0.41 12.34 -2.22
N ARG A 57 -0.56 11.57 -2.75
CA ARG A 57 -0.30 10.66 -3.87
C ARG A 57 0.07 11.46 -5.12
N ILE A 58 1.12 11.02 -5.80
CA ILE A 58 1.53 11.53 -7.10
C ILE A 58 1.67 10.37 -8.09
N ASP A 59 1.70 10.71 -9.38
CA ASP A 59 2.11 9.75 -10.40
C ASP A 59 3.63 9.53 -10.29
N PRO A 60 4.08 8.26 -10.23
CA PRO A 60 5.50 7.95 -10.11
C PRO A 60 6.26 8.40 -11.37
N ALA A 61 7.42 9.03 -11.16
CA ALA A 61 8.26 9.51 -12.27
C ALA A 61 8.92 8.36 -13.06
N CYS A 62 9.20 7.22 -12.41
CA CYS A 62 9.77 6.05 -13.05
C CYS A 62 8.68 5.14 -13.63
N CYS A 63 8.76 4.86 -14.94
CA CYS A 63 7.84 3.93 -15.61
C CYS A 63 7.96 2.47 -15.13
N HIS A 64 9.04 2.12 -14.42
CA HIS A 64 9.25 0.78 -13.86
C HIS A 64 8.80 0.66 -12.40
N PHE A 65 8.22 1.73 -11.83
CA PHE A 65 7.73 1.72 -10.47
C PHE A 65 6.71 0.58 -10.29
N THR A 66 6.75 -0.10 -9.14
CA THR A 66 6.07 -1.37 -8.82
C THR A 66 6.65 -2.66 -9.40
N GLU A 67 7.51 -2.60 -10.43
CA GLU A 67 8.04 -3.80 -11.09
C GLU A 67 9.53 -4.05 -10.81
N CYS A 68 10.37 -3.00 -10.89
CA CYS A 68 11.83 -3.20 -10.82
C CYS A 68 12.39 -3.40 -9.41
N GLY A 69 11.62 -3.07 -8.37
CA GLY A 69 12.04 -3.17 -6.97
C GLY A 69 13.05 -2.11 -6.49
N GLY A 70 13.47 -1.18 -7.35
CA GLY A 70 14.47 -0.15 -7.00
C GLY A 70 13.94 1.02 -6.16
N CYS A 71 12.62 1.25 -6.14
CA CYS A 71 12.00 2.34 -5.41
C CYS A 71 10.69 1.89 -4.75
N ALA A 72 10.47 2.35 -3.51
CA ALA A 72 9.28 2.02 -2.72
C ALA A 72 8.28 3.18 -2.57
N LEU A 73 8.71 4.43 -2.81
CA LEU A 73 8.00 5.66 -2.40
C LEU A 73 7.91 6.72 -3.51
N GLN A 74 7.82 6.33 -4.79
CA GLN A 74 7.62 7.31 -5.86
C GLN A 74 6.15 7.70 -6.06
N HIS A 75 5.24 7.09 -5.28
CA HIS A 75 3.79 7.29 -5.32
C HIS A 75 3.30 8.28 -4.27
#